data_AF-A0A2R6N7X8-F1
#
_entry.id   AF-A0A2R6N7X8-F1
#
_cell.length_a   1.000
_cell.length_b   1.000
_cell.length_c   1.000
_cell.angle_alpha   90.00
_cell.angle_beta   90.00
_cell.angle_gamma   90.00
#
_symmetry.space_group_name_H-M   'P 1'
#
loop_
_entity.id
_entity.type
_entity.pdbx_description
1 polymer ?
#
loop_
_entity_poly.entity_id
_entity_poly.type
_entity_poly.pdbx_seq_one_letter_code
_entity_poly.pdbx_strand_id
1 'polypeptide(L)'
;MSSLVVCIDRGAVVAGTAGETPVVGERAVRSLVTAVGLDDPENSRVNCLLEGLRLTRERRDEGEEPVLAVVSAPDESVDSDRAIARQIDDLLADHPVESAVVVTDNAADERLVHVIESRVRVDGVSRVVVRQARDLESTYYLLKQFLADEQLRATVLVPVGLFLLALPILVAVQNVTVALATIASVAGLFLLYKGLGVDAALAVLAGGVRDGLYTGRVSIVTTVVAAGLALVGIVAGVISATPLAAETSALTTAMAFLFDSVPWLAIAALTASVGRALDEWLRNARVGNAALNLPFVVVAVAFVVRGFAAYFLERADVIEPLTVPPMALGIVSVQEFAITSDIRLVAFVVAGVCISLLGVGVAARLGDRLAVESSAESS
;
A
#
# COMPACT_ATOMS: atom_id res chain seq x y z
N MET A 1 18.85 41.68 22.06
CA MET A 1 18.37 41.73 20.66
C MET A 1 16.94 42.21 20.69
N SER A 2 16.60 43.23 19.91
CA SER A 2 15.23 43.76 19.83
C SER A 2 14.49 43.00 18.73
N SER A 3 13.36 42.41 19.07
CA SER A 3 12.56 41.61 18.13
C SER A 3 11.11 42.10 18.07
N LEU A 4 10.45 41.87 16.94
CA LEU A 4 9.05 42.21 16.72
C LEU A 4 8.23 40.94 16.60
N VAL A 5 7.22 40.75 17.44
CA VAL A 5 6.17 39.76 17.21
C VAL A 5 4.99 40.49 16.61
N VAL A 6 4.66 40.20 15.35
CA VAL A 6 3.60 40.90 14.62
C VAL A 6 2.47 39.95 14.25
N CYS A 7 1.29 40.19 14.83
CA CYS A 7 0.06 39.53 14.42
C CYS A 7 -0.53 40.27 13.23
N ILE A 8 -0.73 39.57 12.12
CA ILE A 8 -1.39 40.11 10.94
C ILE A 8 -2.86 39.78 11.01
N ASP A 9 -3.69 40.80 10.82
CA ASP A 9 -5.12 40.68 10.74
C ASP A 9 -5.64 41.28 9.43
N ARG A 10 -6.13 40.45 8.52
CA ARG A 10 -6.81 40.95 7.32
C ARG A 10 -8.32 40.85 7.53
N GLY A 11 -8.98 42.00 7.70
CA GLY A 11 -10.42 42.12 7.93
C GLY A 11 -10.80 43.24 8.90
N ALA A 12 -12.09 43.58 8.92
CA ALA A 12 -12.60 44.68 9.72
C ALA A 12 -12.74 44.38 11.23
N VAL A 13 -12.50 43.14 11.68
CA VAL A 13 -12.76 42.73 13.06
C VAL A 13 -11.79 43.40 14.02
N VAL A 14 -10.48 43.24 13.84
CA VAL A 14 -9.51 43.88 14.74
C VAL A 14 -9.54 45.40 14.59
N ALA A 15 -9.55 45.92 13.35
CA ALA A 15 -9.63 47.35 13.11
C ALA A 15 -10.90 47.97 13.72
N GLY A 16 -12.04 47.30 13.62
CA GLY A 16 -13.33 47.75 14.17
C GLY A 16 -13.37 47.76 15.70
N THR A 17 -12.76 46.77 16.34
CA THR A 17 -12.73 46.66 17.81
C THR A 17 -11.61 47.50 18.45
N ALA A 18 -10.46 47.63 17.80
CA ALA A 18 -9.33 48.42 18.29
C ALA A 18 -9.49 49.93 18.08
N GLY A 19 -10.25 50.35 17.06
CA GLY A 19 -10.41 51.74 16.65
C GLY A 19 -9.21 52.29 15.88
N GLU A 20 -8.01 52.17 16.45
CA GLU A 20 -6.73 52.59 15.84
C GLU A 20 -5.78 51.40 15.70
N THR A 21 -5.05 51.37 14.58
CA THR A 21 -4.04 50.34 14.26
C THR A 21 -2.76 51.04 13.77
N PRO A 22 -1.55 50.54 14.10
CA PRO A 22 -1.29 49.28 14.79
C PRO A 22 -1.53 49.33 16.29
N VAL A 23 -1.95 48.20 16.87
CA VAL A 23 -2.08 48.04 18.33
C VAL A 23 -0.76 47.54 18.89
N VAL A 24 -0.08 48.34 19.69
CA VAL A 24 1.28 48.04 20.17
C VAL A 24 1.30 47.75 21.68
N GLY A 25 2.02 46.70 22.06
CA GLY A 25 2.31 46.31 23.44
C GLY A 25 1.36 45.26 24.02
N GLU A 26 1.91 44.41 24.90
CA GLU A 26 1.17 43.28 25.48
C GLU A 26 -0.12 43.66 26.21
N ARG A 27 -0.15 44.81 26.90
CA ARG A 27 -1.35 45.23 27.62
C ARG A 27 -2.49 45.55 26.66
N ALA A 28 -2.18 46.29 25.59
CA ALA A 28 -3.16 46.65 24.57
C ALA A 28 -3.66 45.40 23.83
N VAL A 29 -2.76 44.47 23.48
CA VAL A 29 -3.14 43.22 22.82
C VAL A 29 -3.96 42.30 23.73
N ARG A 30 -3.68 42.22 25.03
CA ARG A 30 -4.53 41.46 25.98
C ARG A 30 -5.94 42.02 26.10
N SER A 31 -6.08 43.34 26.13
CA SER A 31 -7.38 44.00 26.10
C SER A 31 -8.11 43.72 24.79
N LEU A 32 -7.41 43.79 23.66
CA LEU A 32 -7.95 43.48 22.34
C LEU A 32 -8.44 42.02 22.22
N VAL A 33 -7.65 41.05 22.69
CA VAL A 33 -8.04 39.63 22.74
C VAL A 33 -9.35 39.45 23.50
N THR A 34 -9.49 40.13 24.63
CA THR A 34 -10.68 40.05 25.48
C THR A 34 -11.88 40.66 24.78
N ALA A 35 -11.72 41.82 24.14
CA ALA A 35 -12.79 42.48 23.40
C ALA A 35 -13.25 41.63 22.19
N VAL A 36 -12.31 41.21 21.34
CA VAL A 36 -12.61 40.39 20.15
C VAL A 36 -13.23 39.04 20.55
N GLY A 37 -12.72 38.40 21.60
CA GLY A 37 -13.25 37.12 22.07
C GLY A 37 -14.59 37.19 22.80
N LEU A 38 -14.95 38.35 23.37
CA LEU A 38 -16.29 38.56 23.92
C LEU A 38 -17.32 38.84 22.82
N ASP A 39 -16.92 39.49 21.73
CA ASP A 39 -17.77 39.75 20.56
C ASP A 39 -18.04 38.47 19.76
N ASP A 40 -17.00 37.66 19.50
CA ASP A 40 -17.08 36.39 18.78
C ASP A 40 -16.08 35.35 19.34
N PRO A 41 -16.51 34.45 20.24
CA PRO A 41 -15.63 33.46 20.85
C PRO A 41 -15.17 32.36 19.89
N GLU A 42 -15.82 32.19 18.73
CA GLU A 42 -15.45 31.19 17.73
C GLU A 42 -14.44 31.72 16.69
N ASN A 43 -14.10 33.01 16.77
CA ASN A 43 -13.23 33.67 15.82
C ASN A 43 -11.77 33.17 15.91
N SER A 44 -11.19 32.79 14.77
CA SER A 44 -9.78 32.35 14.70
C SER A 44 -8.78 33.44 15.10
N ARG A 45 -9.14 34.72 14.94
CA ARG A 45 -8.30 35.88 15.29
C ARG A 45 -7.94 35.92 16.78
N VAL A 46 -8.83 35.44 17.65
CA VAL A 46 -8.55 35.30 19.09
C VAL A 46 -7.32 34.42 19.32
N ASN A 47 -7.25 33.30 18.60
CA ASN A 47 -6.12 32.37 18.72
C ASN A 47 -4.84 32.96 18.10
N CYS A 48 -4.95 33.74 17.02
CA CYS A 48 -3.82 34.48 16.44
C CYS A 48 -3.17 35.44 17.45
N LEU A 49 -3.99 36.25 18.12
CA LEU A 49 -3.52 37.21 19.12
C LEU A 49 -2.96 36.52 20.38
N LEU A 50 -3.57 35.41 20.82
CA LEU A 50 -3.07 34.59 21.92
C LEU A 50 -1.69 33.98 21.59
N GLU A 51 -1.50 33.55 20.35
CA GLU A 51 -0.21 33.03 19.88
C GLU A 51 0.87 34.13 19.87
N GLY A 52 0.54 35.35 19.43
CA GLY A 52 1.46 36.50 19.54
C GLY A 52 1.87 36.80 20.98
N LEU A 53 0.92 36.76 21.92
CA LEU A 53 1.22 36.90 23.36
C LEU A 53 2.10 35.78 23.91
N ARG A 54 1.95 34.55 23.40
CA ARG A 54 2.78 33.39 23.78
C ARG A 54 4.22 33.57 23.30
N LEU A 55 4.40 33.86 22.01
CA LEU A 55 5.71 34.07 21.39
C LEU A 55 6.47 35.25 21.99
N THR A 56 5.76 36.33 22.35
CA THR A 56 6.37 37.48 23.04
C THR A 56 6.95 37.09 24.40
N ARG A 57 6.29 36.18 25.14
CA ARG A 57 6.85 35.69 26.41
C ARG A 57 8.04 34.78 26.18
N GLU A 58 7.94 33.87 25.21
CA GLU A 58 9.02 32.95 24.84
C GLU A 58 10.31 33.71 24.49
N ARG A 59 10.23 34.73 23.63
CA ARG A 59 11.41 35.56 23.28
C ARG A 59 11.97 36.35 24.46
N ARG A 60 11.12 36.84 25.36
CA ARG A 60 11.59 37.51 26.58
C ARG A 60 12.34 36.54 27.49
N ASP A 61 11.86 35.31 27.62
CA ASP A 61 12.50 34.27 28.44
C ASP A 61 13.86 33.86 27.85
N GLU A 62 14.05 34.02 26.54
CA GLU A 62 15.33 33.86 25.82
C GLU A 62 16.28 35.07 25.97
N GLY A 63 15.85 36.14 26.65
CA GLY A 63 16.66 37.34 26.89
C GLY A 63 16.57 38.39 25.78
N GLU A 64 15.58 38.30 24.89
CA GLU A 64 15.28 39.35 23.90
C GLU A 64 14.40 40.46 24.50
N GLU A 65 14.33 41.60 23.82
CA GLU A 65 13.41 42.70 24.12
C GLU A 65 12.30 42.75 23.05
N PRO A 66 11.27 41.88 23.14
CA PRO A 66 10.26 41.77 22.10
C PRO A 66 9.20 42.88 22.21
N VAL A 67 8.89 43.49 21.07
CA VAL A 67 7.74 44.38 20.86
C VAL A 67 6.62 43.56 20.23
N LEU A 68 5.46 43.50 20.88
CA LEU A 68 4.27 42.86 20.31
C LEU A 68 3.41 43.91 19.60
N ALA A 69 3.01 43.62 18.38
CA ALA A 69 2.15 44.50 17.60
C ALA A 69 1.08 43.72 16.84
N VAL A 70 -0.07 44.37 16.62
CA VAL A 70 -1.13 43.87 15.75
C VAL A 70 -1.35 44.89 14.65
N VAL A 71 -1.14 44.46 13.41
CA VAL A 71 -1.41 45.25 12.21
C VAL A 71 -2.69 44.73 11.58
N SER A 72 -3.57 45.64 11.16
CA SER A 72 -4.83 45.24 10.54
C SER A 72 -5.17 46.10 9.33
N ALA A 73 -5.82 45.49 8.34
CA ALA A 73 -6.37 46.19 7.19
C ALA A 73 -7.80 45.74 6.90
N PRO A 74 -8.65 46.64 6.38
CA PRO A 74 -10.10 46.41 6.33
C PRO A 74 -10.53 45.35 5.30
N ASP A 75 -9.73 45.09 4.25
CA ASP A 75 -10.08 44.17 3.16
C ASP A 75 -8.85 43.47 2.52
N GLU A 76 -9.09 42.67 1.48
CA GLU A 76 -8.06 41.95 0.72
C GLU A 76 -7.53 42.72 -0.51
N SER A 77 -7.77 44.03 -0.60
CA SER A 77 -7.31 44.83 -1.74
C SER A 77 -5.81 45.14 -1.70
N VAL A 78 -5.25 45.53 -2.84
CA VAL A 78 -3.85 45.98 -2.94
C VAL A 78 -3.60 47.24 -2.09
N ASP A 79 -4.65 48.04 -1.84
CA ASP A 79 -4.55 49.22 -0.97
C ASP A 79 -4.39 48.82 0.51
N SER A 80 -4.92 47.65 0.90
CA SER A 80 -4.74 47.07 2.23
C SER A 80 -3.32 46.57 2.47
N ASP A 81 -2.64 46.01 1.46
CA ASP A 81 -1.22 45.66 1.56
C ASP A 81 -0.34 46.90 1.81
N ARG A 82 -0.67 48.04 1.17
CA ARG A 82 0.01 49.33 1.43
C ARG A 82 -0.34 49.93 2.79
N ALA A 83 -1.53 49.65 3.33
CA ALA A 83 -1.91 50.10 4.67
C ALA A 83 -1.09 49.36 5.74
N ILE A 84 -0.96 48.03 5.61
CA ILE A 84 -0.12 47.22 6.50
C ILE A 84 1.34 47.64 6.40
N ALA A 85 1.85 47.84 5.19
CA ALA A 85 3.20 48.35 4.97
C ALA A 85 3.47 49.66 5.74
N ARG A 86 2.54 50.62 5.69
CA ARG A 86 2.66 51.90 6.42
C ARG A 86 2.63 51.71 7.93
N GLN A 87 1.74 50.87 8.45
CA GLN A 87 1.71 50.57 9.89
C GLN A 87 3.02 49.95 10.38
N ILE A 88 3.65 49.10 9.56
CA ILE A 88 4.98 48.55 9.87
C ILE A 88 6.05 49.63 9.79
N ASP A 89 6.02 50.50 8.78
CA ASP A 89 6.97 51.60 8.64
C ASP A 89 6.90 52.56 9.85
N ASP A 90 5.68 52.91 10.30
CA ASP A 90 5.45 53.73 11.49
C ASP A 90 5.95 53.01 12.77
N LEU A 91 5.70 51.71 12.88
CA LEU A 91 6.12 50.92 14.03
C LEU A 91 7.65 50.81 14.13
N LEU A 92 8.34 50.62 13.00
CA LEU A 92 9.80 50.54 12.95
C LEU A 92 10.47 51.90 13.21
N ALA A 93 9.78 53.01 12.94
CA ALA A 93 10.27 54.35 13.25
C ALA A 93 10.31 54.61 14.77
N ASP A 94 9.29 54.15 15.50
CA ASP A 94 9.19 54.30 16.96
C ASP A 94 9.92 53.18 17.73
N HIS A 95 10.05 52.00 17.11
CA HIS A 95 10.64 50.80 17.71
C HIS A 95 11.65 50.13 16.77
N PRO A 96 12.95 50.50 16.85
CA PRO A 96 13.98 49.86 16.04
C PRO A 96 14.22 48.41 16.48
N VAL A 97 13.86 47.47 15.61
CA VAL A 97 14.00 46.02 15.81
C VAL A 97 14.93 45.39 14.78
N GLU A 98 15.62 44.33 15.17
CA GLU A 98 16.59 43.61 14.31
C GLU A 98 15.93 42.47 13.54
N SER A 99 14.90 41.85 14.11
CA SER A 99 14.15 40.77 13.47
C SER A 99 12.69 40.71 13.88
N ALA A 100 11.89 39.96 13.12
CA ALA A 100 10.47 39.80 13.34
C ALA A 100 10.01 38.34 13.25
N VAL A 101 8.99 37.99 14.03
CA VAL A 101 8.19 36.77 13.89
C VAL A 101 6.78 37.18 13.52
N VAL A 102 6.31 36.66 12.39
CA VAL A 102 4.97 36.96 11.87
C VAL A 102 3.98 35.90 12.34
N VAL A 103 2.84 36.30 12.87
CA VAL A 103 1.76 35.40 13.29
C VAL A 103 0.54 35.64 12.41
N THR A 104 -0.03 34.56 11.88
CA THR A 104 -1.22 34.62 11.03
C THR A 104 -2.11 33.39 11.23
N ASP A 105 -3.43 33.56 11.16
CA ASP A 105 -4.42 32.49 11.17
C ASP A 105 -4.90 32.09 9.76
N ASN A 106 -4.45 32.79 8.72
CA ASN A 106 -4.92 32.61 7.35
C ASN A 106 -3.76 32.41 6.37
N ALA A 107 -3.79 31.30 5.62
CA ALA A 107 -2.80 31.02 4.58
C ALA A 107 -2.79 32.06 3.43
N ALA A 108 -3.90 32.75 3.18
CA ALA A 108 -3.96 33.82 2.17
C ALA A 108 -3.19 35.09 2.59
N ASP A 109 -2.95 35.26 3.89
CA ASP A 109 -2.25 36.43 4.45
C ASP A 109 -0.74 36.25 4.45
N GLU A 110 -0.23 35.07 4.06
CA GLU A 110 1.21 34.82 3.94
C GLU A 110 1.90 35.70 2.89
N ARG A 111 1.15 36.21 1.91
CA ARG A 111 1.70 37.18 0.95
C ARG A 111 2.19 38.46 1.65
N LEU A 112 1.64 38.81 2.80
CA LEU A 112 2.06 39.96 3.60
C LEU A 112 3.35 39.71 4.36
N VAL A 113 3.77 38.45 4.54
CA VAL A 113 5.08 38.13 5.10
C VAL A 113 6.16 38.78 4.25
N HIS A 114 6.05 38.72 2.91
CA HIS A 114 7.02 39.37 2.02
C HIS A 114 6.99 40.90 2.11
N VAL A 115 5.84 41.49 2.44
CA VAL A 115 5.72 42.94 2.67
C VAL A 115 6.50 43.33 3.93
N ILE A 116 6.40 42.54 5.00
CA ILE A 116 7.14 42.75 6.25
C ILE A 116 8.63 42.45 6.06
N GLU A 117 8.96 41.36 5.36
CA GLU A 117 10.32 40.92 5.04
C GLU A 117 11.11 41.99 4.27
N SER A 118 10.43 42.81 3.47
CA SER A 118 11.06 43.94 2.77
C SER A 118 11.49 45.11 3.67
N ARG A 119 11.09 45.11 4.95
CA ARG A 119 11.35 46.20 5.93
C ARG A 119 12.18 45.74 7.13
N VAL A 120 11.96 44.51 7.58
CA VAL A 120 12.65 43.89 8.71
C VAL A 120 12.91 42.42 8.42
N ARG A 121 14.03 41.89 8.90
CA ARG A 121 14.36 40.47 8.75
C ARG A 121 13.31 39.60 9.45
N VAL A 122 12.67 38.69 8.73
CA VAL A 122 11.70 37.74 9.31
C VAL A 122 12.43 36.44 9.67
N ASP A 123 12.49 36.13 10.96
CA ASP A 123 13.12 34.90 11.47
C ASP A 123 12.16 33.70 11.52
N GLY A 124 10.85 33.94 11.42
CA GLY A 124 9.86 32.88 11.40
C GLY A 124 8.43 33.34 11.15
N VAL A 125 7.59 32.39 10.76
CA VAL A 125 6.14 32.57 10.59
C VAL A 125 5.41 31.52 11.43
N SER A 126 4.57 31.95 12.37
CA SER A 126 3.70 31.08 13.17
C SER A 126 2.29 31.07 12.59
N ARG A 127 1.87 29.90 12.09
CA ARG A 127 0.54 29.70 11.50
C ARG A 127 -0.41 29.08 12.53
N VAL A 128 -1.48 29.79 12.85
CA VAL A 128 -2.52 29.34 13.78
C VAL A 128 -3.68 28.70 13.01
N VAL A 129 -4.03 27.45 13.31
CA VAL A 129 -5.15 26.75 12.66
C VAL A 129 -6.14 26.26 13.70
N VAL A 130 -7.36 26.80 13.68
CA VAL A 130 -8.46 26.38 14.57
C VAL A 130 -9.22 25.21 13.95
N ARG A 131 -9.32 24.09 14.66
CA ARG A 131 -10.09 22.91 14.21
C ARG A 131 -11.53 23.02 14.67
N GLN A 132 -12.43 23.42 13.77
CA GLN A 132 -13.89 23.39 14.00
C GLN A 132 -14.46 22.02 13.59
N ALA A 133 -15.25 21.39 14.47
CA ALA A 133 -16.03 20.20 14.11
C ALA A 133 -17.27 20.63 13.31
N ARG A 134 -17.48 20.10 12.11
CA ARG A 134 -18.60 20.49 11.23
C ARG A 134 -19.84 19.62 11.40
N ASP A 135 -21.01 20.26 11.32
CA ASP A 135 -22.37 19.73 11.48
C ASP A 135 -22.93 18.89 10.30
N LEU A 136 -24.01 18.15 10.59
CA LEU A 136 -24.75 17.16 9.78
C LEU A 136 -25.07 17.56 8.32
N GLU A 137 -25.11 18.85 7.98
CA GLU A 137 -25.33 19.34 6.63
C GLU A 137 -24.24 18.88 5.65
N SER A 138 -22.98 18.85 6.13
CA SER A 138 -21.85 18.36 5.33
C SER A 138 -22.04 16.89 4.95
N THR A 139 -22.60 16.06 5.86
CA THR A 139 -22.89 14.65 5.60
C THR A 139 -23.95 14.46 4.51
N TYR A 140 -24.99 15.30 4.48
CA TYR A 140 -26.00 15.26 3.41
C TYR A 140 -25.38 15.55 2.05
N TYR A 141 -24.54 16.59 1.94
CA TYR A 141 -23.87 16.92 0.68
C TYR A 141 -22.87 15.84 0.26
N LEU A 142 -22.13 15.25 1.20
CA LEU A 142 -21.24 14.12 0.93
C LEU A 142 -22.01 12.90 0.42
N LEU A 143 -23.15 12.56 1.04
CA LEU A 143 -23.99 11.45 0.58
C LEU A 143 -24.58 11.75 -0.81
N LYS A 144 -25.04 12.97 -1.06
CA LYS A 144 -25.53 13.42 -2.36
C LYS A 144 -24.44 13.31 -3.44
N GLN A 145 -23.22 13.73 -3.12
CA GLN A 145 -22.08 13.64 -4.04
C GLN A 145 -21.69 12.18 -4.30
N PHE A 146 -21.68 11.34 -3.27
CA PHE A 146 -21.44 9.90 -3.41
C PHE A 146 -22.46 9.21 -4.33
N LEU A 147 -23.74 9.59 -4.22
CA LEU A 147 -24.82 9.04 -5.07
C LEU A 147 -24.78 9.58 -6.51
N ALA A 148 -24.23 10.78 -6.71
CA ALA A 148 -24.09 11.41 -8.02
C ALA A 148 -22.89 10.86 -8.81
N ASP A 149 -21.86 10.35 -8.14
CA ASP A 149 -20.69 9.75 -8.76
C ASP A 149 -21.01 8.33 -9.29
N GLU A 150 -20.97 8.16 -10.61
CA GLU A 150 -21.24 6.87 -11.27
C GLU A 150 -20.28 5.78 -10.81
N GLN A 151 -19.00 6.11 -10.65
CA GLN A 151 -17.97 5.13 -10.32
C GLN A 151 -18.14 4.62 -8.90
N LEU A 152 -18.42 5.52 -7.95
CA LEU A 152 -18.69 5.16 -6.56
C LEU A 152 -20.00 4.38 -6.43
N ARG A 153 -21.06 4.83 -7.12
CA ARG A 153 -22.34 4.12 -7.13
C ARG A 153 -22.24 2.72 -7.71
N ALA A 154 -21.56 2.56 -8.86
CA ALA A 154 -21.37 1.26 -9.47
C ALA A 154 -20.48 0.34 -8.62
N THR A 155 -19.46 0.89 -7.95
CA THR A 155 -18.51 0.08 -7.18
C THR A 155 -19.06 -0.35 -5.82
N VAL A 156 -19.92 0.45 -5.19
CA VAL A 156 -20.42 0.19 -3.83
C VAL A 156 -21.91 -0.14 -3.81
N LEU A 157 -22.73 0.72 -4.42
CA LEU A 157 -24.19 0.63 -4.29
C LEU A 157 -24.77 -0.54 -5.09
N VAL A 158 -24.22 -0.83 -6.27
CA VAL A 158 -24.68 -1.96 -7.11
C VAL A 158 -24.43 -3.32 -6.44
N PRO A 159 -23.22 -3.66 -5.93
CA PRO A 159 -23.01 -4.90 -5.18
C PRO A 159 -23.90 -5.02 -3.94
N VAL A 160 -24.03 -3.94 -3.16
CA VAL A 160 -24.89 -3.92 -1.98
C VAL A 160 -26.35 -4.18 -2.36
N GLY A 161 -26.86 -3.50 -3.38
CA GLY A 161 -28.21 -3.72 -3.90
C GLY A 161 -28.41 -5.15 -4.42
N LEU A 162 -27.42 -5.70 -5.12
CA LEU A 162 -27.45 -7.07 -5.62
C LEU A 162 -27.50 -8.09 -4.47
N PHE A 163 -26.71 -7.91 -3.39
CA PHE A 163 -26.76 -8.80 -2.24
C PHE A 163 -28.09 -8.72 -1.49
N LEU A 164 -28.65 -7.52 -1.33
CA LEU A 164 -29.96 -7.32 -0.72
C LEU A 164 -31.08 -7.98 -1.53
N LEU A 165 -31.00 -7.99 -2.86
CA LEU A 165 -31.94 -8.69 -3.72
C LEU A 165 -31.70 -10.21 -3.76
N ALA A 166 -30.44 -10.63 -3.77
CA ALA A 166 -30.06 -12.04 -3.86
C ALA A 166 -30.50 -12.83 -2.61
N LEU A 167 -30.48 -12.22 -1.42
CA LEU A 167 -30.86 -12.88 -0.17
C LEU A 167 -32.28 -13.48 -0.19
N PRO A 168 -33.36 -12.71 -0.39
CA PRO A 168 -34.70 -13.28 -0.43
C PRO A 168 -34.88 -14.28 -1.58
N ILE A 169 -34.23 -14.06 -2.73
CA ILE A 169 -34.29 -14.98 -3.88
C ILE A 169 -33.67 -16.33 -3.53
N LEU A 170 -32.47 -16.31 -2.92
CA LEU A 170 -31.78 -17.53 -2.49
C LEU A 170 -32.56 -18.26 -1.39
N VAL A 171 -33.14 -17.53 -0.42
CA VAL A 171 -33.99 -18.12 0.63
C VAL A 171 -35.29 -18.73 0.06
N ALA A 172 -35.79 -18.22 -1.07
CA ALA A 172 -36.97 -18.80 -1.72
C ALA A 172 -36.68 -20.15 -2.40
N VAL A 173 -35.44 -20.38 -2.85
CA VAL A 173 -35.04 -21.60 -3.60
C VAL A 173 -34.24 -22.58 -2.72
N GLN A 174 -33.56 -22.08 -1.69
CA GLN A 174 -32.66 -22.82 -0.80
C GLN A 174 -32.96 -22.49 0.67
N ASN A 175 -32.31 -23.17 1.61
CA ASN A 175 -32.43 -22.81 3.02
C ASN A 175 -31.62 -21.54 3.38
N VAL A 176 -31.98 -20.92 4.51
CA VAL A 176 -31.37 -19.66 4.98
C VAL A 176 -29.86 -19.79 5.20
N THR A 177 -29.39 -20.94 5.68
CA THR A 177 -27.96 -21.19 5.92
C THR A 177 -27.17 -21.18 4.62
N VAL A 178 -27.65 -21.87 3.59
CA VAL A 178 -27.01 -21.91 2.26
C VAL A 178 -27.06 -20.54 1.61
N ALA A 179 -28.17 -19.81 1.73
CA ALA A 179 -28.31 -18.46 1.19
C ALA A 179 -27.27 -17.50 1.82
N LEU A 180 -27.17 -17.49 3.15
CA LEU A 180 -26.20 -16.66 3.86
C LEU A 180 -24.76 -17.06 3.56
N ALA A 181 -24.44 -18.36 3.54
CA ALA A 181 -23.11 -18.85 3.21
C ALA A 181 -22.69 -18.46 1.78
N THR A 182 -23.61 -18.57 0.82
CA THR A 182 -23.39 -18.17 -0.57
C THR A 182 -23.13 -16.67 -0.68
N ILE A 183 -23.97 -15.84 -0.05
CA ILE A 183 -23.82 -14.38 -0.09
C ILE A 183 -22.53 -13.94 0.61
N ALA A 184 -22.24 -14.50 1.79
CA ALA A 184 -21.00 -14.19 2.50
C ALA A 184 -19.77 -14.57 1.67
N SER A 185 -19.81 -15.72 0.98
CA SER A 185 -18.72 -16.17 0.11
C SER A 185 -18.53 -15.25 -1.09
N VAL A 186 -19.61 -14.89 -1.79
CA VAL A 186 -19.55 -13.99 -2.96
C VAL A 186 -19.16 -12.56 -2.55
N ALA A 187 -19.72 -12.05 -1.45
CA ALA A 187 -19.37 -10.72 -0.92
C ALA A 187 -17.92 -10.68 -0.44
N GLY A 188 -17.46 -11.70 0.28
CA GLY A 188 -16.06 -11.82 0.70
C GLY A 188 -15.12 -11.88 -0.49
N LEU A 189 -15.44 -12.67 -1.51
CA LEU A 189 -14.67 -12.75 -2.75
C LEU A 189 -14.63 -11.40 -3.48
N PHE A 190 -15.77 -10.70 -3.57
CA PHE A 190 -15.85 -9.38 -4.18
C PHE A 190 -14.98 -8.35 -3.43
N LEU A 191 -15.04 -8.35 -2.09
CA LEU A 191 -14.22 -7.46 -1.26
C LEU A 191 -12.73 -7.78 -1.39
N LEU A 192 -12.33 -9.06 -1.45
CA LEU A 192 -10.95 -9.44 -1.69
C LEU A 192 -10.50 -9.00 -3.10
N TYR A 193 -11.34 -9.22 -4.12
CA TYR A 193 -11.06 -8.78 -5.48
C TYR A 193 -10.77 -7.28 -5.57
N LYS A 194 -11.61 -6.46 -4.93
CA LYS A 194 -11.43 -5.01 -4.91
C LYS A 194 -10.31 -4.56 -3.98
N GLY A 195 -10.20 -5.14 -2.78
CA GLY A 195 -9.20 -4.79 -1.77
C GLY A 195 -7.77 -5.11 -2.20
N LEU A 196 -7.57 -6.18 -2.96
CA LEU A 196 -6.28 -6.53 -3.54
C LEU A 196 -5.96 -5.74 -4.82
N GLY A 197 -6.87 -4.88 -5.30
CA GLY A 197 -6.66 -4.09 -6.51
C GLY A 197 -6.43 -4.94 -7.75
N VAL A 198 -7.13 -6.09 -7.86
CA VAL A 198 -6.92 -7.07 -8.94
C VAL A 198 -7.07 -6.42 -10.33
N ASP A 199 -8.01 -5.49 -10.47
CA ASP A 199 -8.20 -4.68 -11.70
C ASP A 199 -6.89 -3.99 -12.16
N ALA A 200 -6.20 -3.32 -11.22
CA ALA A 200 -4.96 -2.61 -11.50
C ALA A 200 -3.80 -3.57 -11.77
N ALA A 201 -3.71 -4.65 -11.00
CA ALA A 201 -2.71 -5.68 -11.19
C ALA A 201 -2.82 -6.33 -12.59
N LEU A 202 -4.06 -6.64 -13.02
CA LEU A 202 -4.33 -7.19 -14.36
C LEU A 202 -3.99 -6.18 -15.47
N ALA A 203 -4.27 -4.89 -15.27
CA ALA A 203 -3.92 -3.86 -16.25
C ALA A 203 -2.40 -3.75 -16.45
N VAL A 204 -1.61 -3.79 -15.37
CA VAL A 204 -0.14 -3.78 -15.42
C VAL A 204 0.39 -5.05 -16.11
N LEU A 205 -0.16 -6.21 -15.75
CA LEU A 205 0.20 -7.49 -16.38
C LEU A 205 -0.10 -7.48 -17.89
N ALA A 206 -1.28 -7.00 -18.30
CA ALA A 206 -1.66 -6.91 -19.69
C ALA A 206 -0.75 -5.96 -20.49
N GLY A 207 -0.35 -4.83 -19.89
CA GLY A 207 0.65 -3.93 -20.45
C GLY A 207 1.99 -4.62 -20.68
N GLY A 208 2.52 -5.31 -19.67
CA GLY A 208 3.79 -6.03 -19.75
C GLY A 208 3.78 -7.17 -20.79
N VAL A 209 2.66 -7.89 -20.92
CA VAL A 209 2.46 -8.90 -21.98
C VAL A 209 2.52 -8.25 -23.36
N ARG A 210 1.84 -7.12 -23.55
CA ARG A 210 1.83 -6.40 -24.83
C ARG A 210 3.23 -5.92 -25.20
N ASP A 211 3.93 -5.25 -24.29
CA ASP A 211 5.26 -4.70 -24.53
C ASP A 211 6.32 -5.78 -24.78
N GLY A 212 6.21 -6.91 -24.09
CA GLY A 212 7.15 -7.99 -24.32
C GLY A 212 6.84 -8.86 -25.54
N LEU A 213 5.58 -8.96 -25.99
CA LEU A 213 5.25 -9.54 -27.30
C LEU A 213 5.81 -8.68 -28.44
N TYR A 214 5.71 -7.35 -28.32
CA TYR A 214 6.35 -6.44 -29.29
C TYR A 214 7.88 -6.52 -29.28
N THR A 215 8.49 -6.89 -28.15
CA THR A 215 9.95 -7.06 -28.02
C THR A 215 10.42 -8.52 -28.17
N GLY A 216 9.55 -9.44 -28.59
CA GLY A 216 9.90 -10.83 -28.90
C GLY A 216 10.36 -11.68 -27.71
N ARG A 217 9.90 -11.40 -26.49
CA ARG A 217 10.27 -12.14 -25.27
C ARG A 217 9.66 -13.54 -25.23
N VAL A 218 10.50 -14.56 -25.15
CA VAL A 218 10.09 -15.97 -24.98
C VAL A 218 9.42 -16.16 -23.62
N SER A 219 9.84 -15.43 -22.59
CA SER A 219 9.28 -15.55 -21.24
C SER A 219 7.79 -15.24 -21.16
N ILE A 220 7.23 -14.45 -22.08
CA ILE A 220 5.79 -14.13 -22.06
C ILE A 220 4.95 -15.33 -22.49
N VAL A 221 5.30 -15.93 -23.62
CA VAL A 221 4.58 -17.11 -24.12
C VAL A 221 4.63 -18.21 -23.07
N THR A 222 5.81 -18.47 -22.48
CA THR A 222 5.95 -19.47 -21.43
C THR A 222 5.21 -19.11 -20.14
N THR A 223 5.09 -17.81 -19.81
CA THR A 223 4.34 -17.38 -18.62
C THR A 223 2.84 -17.57 -18.81
N VAL A 224 2.31 -17.32 -20.01
CA VAL A 224 0.91 -17.60 -20.35
C VAL A 224 0.62 -19.10 -20.30
N VAL A 225 1.51 -19.93 -20.87
CA VAL A 225 1.40 -21.39 -20.77
C VAL A 225 1.48 -21.86 -19.33
N ALA A 226 2.41 -21.31 -18.54
CA ALA A 226 2.53 -21.59 -17.11
C ALA A 226 1.25 -21.21 -16.34
N ALA A 227 0.63 -20.07 -16.64
CA ALA A 227 -0.63 -19.67 -16.02
C ALA A 227 -1.76 -20.67 -16.34
N GLY A 228 -1.84 -21.12 -17.61
CA GLY A 228 -2.79 -22.17 -18.01
C GLY A 228 -2.55 -23.49 -17.27
N LEU A 229 -1.29 -23.94 -17.17
CA LEU A 229 -0.93 -25.15 -16.43
C LEU A 229 -1.21 -25.02 -14.93
N ALA A 230 -0.98 -23.85 -14.34
CA ALA A 230 -1.29 -23.59 -12.95
C ALA A 230 -2.80 -23.67 -12.69
N LEU A 231 -3.62 -23.13 -13.60
CA LEU A 231 -5.07 -23.24 -13.54
C LEU A 231 -5.52 -24.70 -13.62
N VAL A 232 -4.95 -25.50 -14.53
CA VAL A 232 -5.22 -26.95 -14.61
C VAL A 232 -4.89 -27.64 -13.28
N GLY A 233 -3.76 -27.28 -12.65
CA GLY A 233 -3.39 -27.82 -11.35
C GLY A 233 -4.41 -27.50 -10.25
N ILE A 234 -4.84 -26.24 -10.15
CA ILE A 234 -5.87 -25.84 -9.18
C ILE A 234 -7.17 -26.61 -9.43
N VAL A 235 -7.62 -26.70 -10.68
CA VAL A 235 -8.85 -27.41 -11.03
C VAL A 235 -8.74 -28.90 -10.72
N ALA A 236 -7.61 -29.53 -11.06
CA ALA A 236 -7.35 -30.94 -10.73
C ALA A 236 -7.40 -31.18 -9.22
N GLY A 237 -6.76 -30.32 -8.42
CA GLY A 237 -6.82 -30.41 -6.97
C GLY A 237 -8.23 -30.25 -6.41
N VAL A 238 -9.01 -29.29 -6.92
CA VAL A 238 -10.41 -29.09 -6.49
C VAL A 238 -11.24 -30.33 -6.82
N ILE A 239 -11.10 -30.89 -8.03
CA ILE A 239 -11.82 -32.10 -8.45
C ILE A 239 -11.51 -33.26 -7.50
N SER A 240 -10.24 -33.46 -7.14
CA SER A 240 -9.84 -34.53 -6.23
C SER A 240 -10.26 -34.31 -4.77
N ALA A 241 -10.30 -33.05 -4.32
CA ALA A 241 -10.66 -32.72 -2.93
C ALA A 241 -12.17 -32.68 -2.68
N THR A 242 -12.97 -32.33 -3.68
CA THR A 242 -14.43 -32.19 -3.55
C THR A 242 -15.15 -33.43 -2.98
N PRO A 243 -14.90 -34.68 -3.45
CA PRO A 243 -15.56 -35.85 -2.89
C PRO A 243 -15.15 -36.11 -1.43
N LEU A 244 -13.92 -35.77 -1.06
CA LEU A 244 -13.36 -36.01 0.28
C LEU A 244 -13.84 -34.99 1.33
N ALA A 245 -14.35 -33.84 0.89
CA ALA A 245 -14.70 -32.72 1.76
C ALA A 245 -15.86 -33.03 2.73
N ALA A 246 -16.74 -33.97 2.37
CA ALA A 246 -17.87 -34.39 3.21
C ALA A 246 -17.55 -35.62 4.08
N GLU A 247 -16.53 -36.40 3.70
CA GLU A 247 -16.28 -37.74 4.27
C GLU A 247 -15.03 -37.79 5.15
N THR A 248 -14.09 -36.87 4.96
CA THR A 248 -12.78 -36.90 5.61
C THR A 248 -12.46 -35.62 6.37
N SER A 249 -11.38 -35.64 7.15
CA SER A 249 -10.90 -34.45 7.84
C SER A 249 -10.50 -33.34 6.84
N ALA A 250 -10.62 -32.07 7.28
CA ALA A 250 -10.18 -30.93 6.48
C ALA A 250 -8.69 -31.03 6.08
N LEU A 251 -7.85 -31.64 6.93
CA LEU A 251 -6.44 -31.89 6.62
C LEU A 251 -6.29 -32.89 5.46
N THR A 252 -7.01 -34.00 5.48
CA THR A 252 -6.99 -35.02 4.41
C THR A 252 -7.45 -34.43 3.09
N THR A 253 -8.53 -33.64 3.12
CA THR A 253 -9.05 -32.93 1.94
C THR A 253 -8.01 -31.96 1.37
N ALA A 254 -7.32 -31.20 2.23
CA ALA A 254 -6.25 -30.29 1.80
C ALA A 254 -5.04 -31.04 1.21
N MET A 255 -4.67 -32.20 1.78
CA MET A 255 -3.60 -33.04 1.26
C MET A 255 -3.96 -33.64 -0.10
N ALA A 256 -5.21 -34.04 -0.32
CA ALA A 256 -5.70 -34.50 -1.63
C ALA A 256 -5.60 -33.40 -2.69
N PHE A 257 -6.04 -32.18 -2.35
CA PHE A 257 -5.88 -31.02 -3.21
C PHE A 257 -4.41 -30.80 -3.59
N LEU A 258 -3.51 -30.78 -2.60
CA LEU A 258 -2.08 -30.55 -2.82
C LEU A 258 -1.46 -31.67 -3.65
N PHE A 259 -1.77 -32.93 -3.35
CA PHE A 259 -1.21 -34.07 -4.05
C PHE A 259 -1.42 -33.93 -5.56
N ASP A 260 -2.65 -33.68 -6.01
CA ASP A 260 -2.94 -33.59 -7.45
C ASP A 260 -2.63 -32.23 -8.08
N SER A 261 -2.64 -31.14 -7.30
CA SER A 261 -2.26 -29.82 -7.83
C SER A 261 -0.76 -29.68 -8.10
N VAL A 262 0.07 -30.23 -7.19
CA VAL A 262 1.52 -29.95 -7.16
C VAL A 262 2.26 -30.33 -8.45
N PRO A 263 2.02 -31.48 -9.12
CA PRO A 263 2.68 -31.80 -10.38
C PRO A 263 2.43 -30.75 -11.47
N TRP A 264 1.18 -30.30 -11.62
CA TRP A 264 0.82 -29.28 -12.61
C TRP A 264 1.42 -27.92 -12.27
N LEU A 265 1.39 -27.54 -10.98
CA LEU A 265 2.03 -26.31 -10.50
C LEU A 265 3.55 -26.35 -10.70
N ALA A 266 4.19 -27.52 -10.53
CA ALA A 266 5.61 -27.71 -10.78
C ALA A 266 5.95 -27.52 -12.26
N ILE A 267 5.18 -28.13 -13.16
CA ILE A 267 5.36 -27.98 -14.62
C ILE A 267 5.11 -26.52 -15.04
N ALA A 268 4.11 -25.86 -14.46
CA ALA A 268 3.86 -24.44 -14.68
C ALA A 268 5.06 -23.58 -14.29
N ALA A 269 5.54 -23.73 -13.06
CA ALA A 269 6.67 -22.97 -12.54
C ALA A 269 7.98 -23.26 -13.30
N LEU A 270 8.21 -24.53 -13.69
CA LEU A 270 9.29 -24.92 -14.59
C LEU A 270 9.20 -24.19 -15.92
N THR A 271 8.03 -24.22 -16.58
CA THR A 271 7.81 -23.56 -17.86
C THR A 271 8.11 -22.06 -17.78
N ALA A 272 7.60 -21.38 -16.74
CA ALA A 272 7.89 -19.96 -16.51
C ALA A 272 9.37 -19.69 -16.20
N SER A 273 10.06 -20.60 -15.51
CA SER A 273 11.47 -20.47 -15.19
C SER A 273 12.36 -20.60 -16.43
N VAL A 274 12.05 -21.57 -17.30
CA VAL A 274 12.78 -21.83 -18.55
C VAL A 274 12.66 -20.63 -19.47
N GLY A 275 11.46 -20.07 -19.65
CA GLY A 275 11.30 -18.90 -20.51
C GLY A 275 12.04 -17.67 -20.01
N ARG A 276 12.11 -17.47 -18.68
CA ARG A 276 12.92 -16.39 -18.08
C ARG A 276 14.42 -16.64 -18.26
N ALA A 277 14.88 -17.87 -18.08
CA ALA A 277 16.29 -18.23 -18.28
C ALA A 277 16.71 -18.08 -19.75
N LEU A 278 15.83 -18.44 -20.69
CA LEU A 278 16.04 -18.23 -22.12
C LEU A 278 16.12 -16.74 -22.45
N ASP A 279 15.17 -15.93 -21.98
CA ASP A 279 15.22 -14.48 -22.22
C ASP A 279 16.48 -13.83 -21.66
N GLU A 280 16.95 -14.26 -20.48
CA GLU A 280 18.20 -13.79 -19.89
C GLU A 280 19.39 -14.18 -20.77
N TRP A 281 19.47 -15.44 -21.20
CA TRP A 281 20.54 -15.94 -22.06
C TRP A 281 20.57 -15.25 -23.44
N LEU A 282 19.40 -14.95 -24.00
CA LEU A 282 19.27 -14.27 -25.30
C LEU A 282 19.62 -12.78 -25.23
N ARG A 283 19.47 -12.13 -24.07
CA ARG A 283 19.71 -10.68 -23.90
C ARG A 283 21.09 -10.37 -23.33
N ASN A 284 21.49 -11.15 -22.34
CA ASN A 284 22.76 -11.01 -21.66
C ASN A 284 23.57 -12.27 -21.98
N ALA A 285 24.78 -12.12 -22.50
CA ALA A 285 25.69 -13.25 -22.75
C ALA A 285 26.07 -14.05 -21.47
N ARG A 286 25.51 -13.70 -20.30
CA ARG A 286 25.68 -14.37 -19.02
C ARG A 286 24.31 -14.63 -18.40
N VAL A 287 24.09 -15.87 -17.99
CA VAL A 287 22.92 -16.26 -17.20
C VAL A 287 23.32 -16.22 -15.73
N GLY A 288 22.61 -15.42 -14.92
CA GLY A 288 22.87 -15.39 -13.48
C GLY A 288 22.59 -16.74 -12.81
N ASN A 289 23.39 -17.10 -11.80
CA ASN A 289 23.24 -18.35 -11.03
C ASN A 289 21.82 -18.56 -10.49
N ALA A 290 21.10 -17.47 -10.18
CA ALA A 290 19.71 -17.51 -9.75
C ALA A 290 18.76 -18.07 -10.81
N ALA A 291 18.95 -17.72 -12.10
CA ALA A 291 18.10 -18.21 -13.19
C ALA A 291 18.33 -19.69 -13.50
N LEU A 292 19.57 -20.17 -13.35
CA LEU A 292 19.92 -21.58 -13.54
C LEU A 292 19.44 -22.47 -12.38
N ASN A 293 19.44 -21.97 -11.15
CA ASN A 293 19.04 -22.75 -9.97
C ASN A 293 17.51 -22.86 -9.82
N LEU A 294 16.76 -21.86 -10.27
CA LEU A 294 15.31 -21.76 -10.09
C LEU A 294 14.51 -23.02 -10.51
N PRO A 295 14.73 -23.65 -11.69
CA PRO A 295 13.98 -24.85 -12.07
C PRO A 295 14.22 -26.04 -11.12
N PHE A 296 15.45 -26.20 -10.63
CA PHE A 296 15.79 -27.29 -9.70
C PHE A 296 15.13 -27.08 -8.34
N VAL A 297 15.11 -25.84 -7.84
CA VAL A 297 14.42 -25.50 -6.59
C VAL A 297 12.92 -25.77 -6.69
N VAL A 298 12.29 -25.39 -7.80
CA VAL A 298 10.85 -25.63 -8.03
C VAL A 298 10.54 -27.12 -7.98
N VAL A 299 11.32 -27.95 -8.67
CA VAL A 299 11.12 -29.40 -8.68
C VAL A 299 11.38 -30.00 -7.30
N ALA A 300 12.45 -29.59 -6.62
CA ALA A 300 12.75 -30.06 -5.28
C ALA A 300 11.59 -29.81 -4.31
N VAL A 301 11.03 -28.59 -4.31
CA VAL A 301 9.88 -28.22 -3.49
C VAL A 301 8.66 -29.07 -3.86
N ALA A 302 8.39 -29.25 -5.16
CA ALA A 302 7.25 -30.06 -5.61
C ALA A 302 7.34 -31.51 -5.13
N PHE A 303 8.52 -32.14 -5.19
CA PHE A 303 8.74 -33.49 -4.68
C PHE A 303 8.49 -33.57 -3.18
N VAL A 304 9.01 -32.62 -2.40
CA VAL A 304 8.83 -32.59 -0.95
C VAL A 304 7.34 -32.44 -0.61
N VAL A 305 6.66 -31.43 -1.17
CA VAL A 305 5.24 -31.18 -0.88
C VAL A 305 4.37 -32.37 -1.29
N ARG A 306 4.60 -32.94 -2.47
CA ARG A 306 3.86 -34.13 -2.93
C ARG A 306 4.15 -35.35 -2.06
N GLY A 307 5.39 -35.52 -1.58
CA GLY A 307 5.75 -36.61 -0.66
C GLY A 307 5.00 -36.54 0.67
N PHE A 308 4.93 -35.35 1.28
CA PHE A 308 4.15 -35.14 2.50
C PHE A 308 2.65 -35.36 2.26
N ALA A 309 2.10 -34.82 1.16
CA ALA A 309 0.71 -35.05 0.82
C ALA A 309 0.39 -36.56 0.64
N ALA A 310 1.26 -37.29 -0.05
CA ALA A 310 1.14 -38.74 -0.24
C ALA A 310 1.16 -39.49 1.10
N TYR A 311 2.08 -39.14 1.99
CA TYR A 311 2.20 -39.74 3.31
C TYR A 311 0.87 -39.65 4.10
N PHE A 312 0.28 -38.46 4.18
CA PHE A 312 -0.99 -38.27 4.88
C PHE A 312 -2.16 -38.99 4.20
N LEU A 313 -2.20 -39.01 2.87
CA LEU A 313 -3.27 -39.68 2.12
C LEU A 313 -3.22 -41.21 2.28
N GLU A 314 -2.05 -41.82 2.28
CA GLU A 314 -1.91 -43.27 2.53
C GLU A 314 -2.18 -43.61 3.99
N ARG A 315 -1.79 -42.74 4.93
CA ARG A 315 -2.13 -42.90 6.35
C ARG A 315 -3.64 -42.82 6.61
N ALA A 316 -4.36 -42.09 5.75
CA ALA A 316 -5.81 -41.93 5.76
C ALA A 316 -6.55 -42.94 4.87
N ASP A 317 -5.84 -43.92 4.28
CA ASP A 317 -6.38 -44.96 3.40
C ASP A 317 -7.09 -44.41 2.14
N VAL A 318 -6.69 -43.21 1.70
CA VAL A 318 -7.22 -42.54 0.49
C VAL A 318 -6.49 -42.98 -0.76
N ILE A 319 -5.21 -43.31 -0.66
CA ILE A 319 -4.39 -43.81 -1.77
C ILE A 319 -3.67 -45.09 -1.37
N GLU A 320 -3.55 -46.00 -2.33
CA GLU A 320 -2.89 -47.29 -2.11
C GLU A 320 -1.37 -47.12 -1.91
N PRO A 321 -0.74 -48.02 -1.11
CA PRO A 321 0.71 -48.13 -1.02
C PRO A 321 1.34 -48.42 -2.39
N LEU A 322 2.55 -47.92 -2.63
CA LEU A 322 3.25 -48.20 -3.88
C LEU A 322 3.77 -49.65 -3.85
N THR A 323 3.30 -50.52 -4.73
CA THR A 323 3.82 -51.90 -4.82
C THR A 323 4.89 -52.02 -5.89
N VAL A 324 5.96 -52.75 -5.59
CA VAL A 324 6.97 -53.12 -6.58
C VAL A 324 6.54 -54.46 -7.18
N PRO A 325 6.19 -54.52 -8.48
CA PRO A 325 5.78 -55.76 -9.10
C PRO A 325 6.91 -56.78 -9.07
N PRO A 326 6.59 -58.08 -9.01
CA PRO A 326 7.60 -59.13 -8.95
C PRO A 326 8.49 -59.07 -10.19
N MET A 327 9.81 -59.05 -9.98
CA MET A 327 10.79 -58.95 -11.05
C MET A 327 11.71 -60.17 -10.99
N ALA A 328 11.79 -60.89 -12.11
CA ALA A 328 12.70 -62.03 -12.27
C ALA A 328 13.85 -61.63 -13.21
N LEU A 329 15.05 -61.48 -12.66
CA LEU A 329 16.29 -61.21 -13.40
C LEU A 329 17.18 -62.46 -13.31
N GLY A 330 16.98 -63.39 -14.25
CA GLY A 330 17.74 -64.63 -14.33
C GLY A 330 17.56 -65.50 -13.08
N ILE A 331 18.60 -65.58 -12.24
CA ILE A 331 18.64 -66.42 -11.03
C ILE A 331 18.09 -65.68 -9.79
N VAL A 332 17.85 -64.37 -9.89
CA VAL A 332 17.34 -63.54 -8.79
C VAL A 332 15.84 -63.28 -9.02
N SER A 333 15.01 -63.75 -8.10
CA SER A 333 13.58 -63.41 -8.05
C SER A 333 13.33 -62.45 -6.88
N VAL A 334 12.74 -61.30 -7.20
CA VAL A 334 12.25 -60.34 -6.20
C VAL A 334 10.75 -60.54 -6.10
N GLN A 335 10.25 -60.92 -4.92
CA GLN A 335 8.81 -61.01 -4.65
C GLN A 335 8.18 -59.62 -4.57
N GLU A 336 6.86 -59.55 -4.74
CA GLU A 336 6.12 -58.32 -4.54
C GLU A 336 6.29 -57.82 -3.10
N PHE A 337 6.67 -56.55 -2.96
CA PHE A 337 6.67 -55.88 -1.67
C PHE A 337 6.06 -54.49 -1.79
N ALA A 338 5.27 -54.12 -0.78
CA ALA A 338 4.71 -52.79 -0.65
C ALA A 338 5.74 -51.83 -0.04
N ILE A 339 5.91 -50.67 -0.65
CA ILE A 339 6.66 -49.56 -0.08
C ILE A 339 5.73 -48.88 0.91
N THR A 340 6.10 -48.92 2.20
CA THR A 340 5.34 -48.23 3.25
C THR A 340 5.37 -46.72 3.05
N SER A 341 4.32 -46.03 3.52
CA SER A 341 4.22 -44.57 3.56
C SER A 341 5.50 -43.86 4.04
N ASP A 342 6.16 -44.39 5.07
CA ASP A 342 7.42 -43.85 5.60
C ASP A 342 8.55 -43.89 4.55
N ILE A 343 8.75 -45.04 3.90
CA ILE A 343 9.79 -45.22 2.88
C ILE A 343 9.49 -44.34 1.67
N ARG A 344 8.21 -44.25 1.27
CA ARG A 344 7.79 -43.39 0.16
C ARG A 344 8.08 -41.92 0.48
N LEU A 345 7.73 -41.43 1.66
CA LEU A 345 8.04 -40.07 2.09
C LEU A 345 9.54 -39.79 2.04
N VAL A 346 10.35 -40.66 2.64
CA VAL A 346 11.81 -40.53 2.64
C VAL A 346 12.35 -40.48 1.22
N ALA A 347 11.86 -41.34 0.31
CA ALA A 347 12.28 -41.33 -1.08
C ALA A 347 11.96 -40.00 -1.79
N PHE A 348 10.78 -39.42 -1.58
CA PHE A 348 10.41 -38.11 -2.15
C PHE A 348 11.28 -36.97 -1.60
N VAL A 349 11.54 -36.95 -0.30
CA VAL A 349 12.38 -35.92 0.34
C VAL A 349 13.83 -36.04 -0.14
N VAL A 350 14.39 -37.24 -0.17
CA VAL A 350 15.75 -37.50 -0.67
C VAL A 350 15.87 -37.11 -2.14
N ALA A 351 14.88 -37.47 -2.97
CA ALA A 351 14.85 -37.04 -4.36
C ALA A 351 14.85 -35.50 -4.49
N GLY A 352 14.02 -34.82 -3.70
CA GLY A 352 13.98 -33.35 -3.67
C GLY A 352 15.33 -32.72 -3.27
N VAL A 353 15.98 -33.25 -2.23
CA VAL A 353 17.31 -32.78 -1.78
C VAL A 353 18.36 -33.03 -2.87
N CYS A 354 18.40 -34.21 -3.48
CA CYS A 354 19.32 -34.53 -4.57
C CYS A 354 19.14 -33.59 -5.77
N ILE A 355 17.89 -33.29 -6.15
CA ILE A 355 17.57 -32.36 -7.25
C ILE A 355 18.06 -30.94 -6.92
N SER A 356 17.86 -30.49 -5.68
CA SER A 356 18.35 -29.18 -5.22
C SER A 356 19.89 -29.09 -5.27
N LEU A 357 20.58 -30.12 -4.78
CA LEU A 357 22.05 -30.19 -4.82
C LEU A 357 22.59 -30.25 -6.25
N LEU A 358 21.92 -30.98 -7.15
CA LEU A 358 22.22 -30.97 -8.58
C LEU A 358 22.09 -29.56 -9.16
N GLY A 359 21.04 -28.81 -8.79
CA GLY A 359 20.84 -27.43 -9.22
C GLY A 359 21.98 -26.50 -8.81
N VAL A 360 22.41 -26.58 -7.55
CA VAL A 360 23.56 -25.80 -7.04
C VAL A 360 24.84 -26.17 -7.80
N GLY A 361 25.08 -27.46 -8.03
CA GLY A 361 26.26 -27.93 -8.77
C GLY A 361 26.29 -27.49 -10.23
N VAL A 362 25.13 -27.49 -10.90
CA VAL A 362 24.97 -27.01 -12.28
C VAL A 362 25.17 -25.50 -12.34
N ALA A 363 24.55 -24.74 -11.43
CA ALA A 363 24.68 -23.29 -11.38
C ALA A 363 26.14 -22.85 -11.13
N ALA A 364 26.85 -23.51 -10.21
CA ALA A 364 28.26 -23.20 -9.94
C ALA A 364 29.16 -23.47 -11.16
N ARG A 365 29.00 -24.61 -11.83
CA ARG A 365 29.86 -24.99 -12.98
C ARG A 365 29.60 -24.16 -14.24
N LEU A 366 28.35 -23.84 -14.53
CA LEU A 366 28.01 -23.02 -15.71
C LEU A 366 28.26 -21.54 -15.46
N GLY A 367 28.05 -21.05 -14.24
CA GLY A 367 28.39 -19.68 -13.85
C GLY A 367 29.88 -19.37 -14.03
N ASP A 368 30.76 -20.29 -13.61
CA ASP A 368 32.21 -20.12 -13.74
C ASP A 368 32.69 -20.20 -15.21
N ARG A 369 32.14 -21.12 -16.03
CA ARG A 369 32.55 -21.25 -17.44
C ARG A 369 32.23 -20.00 -18.27
N LEU A 370 31.07 -19.38 -18.04
CA LEU A 370 30.67 -18.15 -18.74
C LEU A 370 31.49 -16.91 -18.31
N ALA A 371 32.13 -16.95 -17.14
CA ALA A 371 33.03 -15.90 -16.69
C ALA A 371 34.41 -15.97 -17.39
N VAL A 372 34.95 -17.19 -17.53
CA VAL A 372 36.31 -17.45 -18.06
C VAL A 372 36.44 -17.20 -19.57
N GLU A 373 35.38 -17.41 -20.35
CA GLU A 373 35.42 -17.21 -21.82
C GLU A 373 35.52 -15.72 -22.20
N SER A 374 34.96 -14.82 -21.37
CA SER A 374 35.02 -13.37 -21.61
C SER A 374 36.38 -12.71 -21.32
N SER A 375 37.22 -13.31 -20.46
CA SER A 375 38.60 -12.85 -20.25
C SER A 375 39.52 -13.29 -21.39
N ALA A 376 39.16 -14.33 -22.14
CA ALA A 376 39.91 -14.79 -23.31
C ALA A 376 39.60 -13.96 -24.58
N GLU A 377 38.38 -13.44 -24.75
CA GLU A 377 38.02 -12.57 -25.89
C GLU A 377 38.38 -11.09 -25.72
N SER A 378 38.71 -10.64 -24.49
CA SER A 378 39.14 -9.26 -24.21
C SER A 378 40.66 -9.08 -24.11
N SER A 379 41.44 -10.12 -24.43
CA SER A 379 42.91 -10.12 -24.40
C SER A 379 43.53 -10.09 -25.79
#